data_AF-A0A930YI61-F1
#
_entry.id   AF-A0A930YI61-F1
#
_cell.length_a   1.000
_cell.length_b   1.000
_cell.length_c   1.000
_cell.angle_alpha   90.00
_cell.angle_beta   90.00
_cell.angle_gamma   90.00
#
_symmetry.space_group_name_H-M   'P 1'
#
loop_
_entity.id
_entity.type
_entity.pdbx_description
1 polymer ?
#
loop_
_entity_poly.entity_id
_entity_poly.type
_entity_poly.pdbx_seq_one_letter_code
_entity_poly.pdbx_strand_id
1 'polypeptide(L)'
;MGGKGKNVDVVRAEILGAVDELRTVATLGHDDARVSVAAQLGDLFAGLVTAQEVRVASRDALALWRGGMGSFQDVGNADAEHAVERLRRALRRGRWSRPTRPRR
;
A
#
# COMPACT_ATOMS: atom_id res chain seq x y z
N MET A 1 -19.92 -3.42 21.69
CA MET A 1 -18.52 -3.02 21.39
C MET A 1 -18.27 -3.27 19.90
N GLY A 2 -18.30 -2.27 19.02
CA GLY A 2 -17.14 -1.40 18.71
C GLY A 2 -16.34 -1.93 17.49
N GLY A 3 -16.99 -2.06 16.32
CA GLY A 3 -16.37 -2.69 15.12
C GLY A 3 -16.29 -1.81 13.87
N LYS A 4 -16.67 -0.53 13.93
CA LYS A 4 -16.83 0.30 12.73
C LYS A 4 -15.62 1.19 12.38
N GLY A 5 -14.76 1.58 13.32
CA GLY A 5 -13.52 2.34 13.02
C GLY A 5 -12.29 1.46 12.75
N LYS A 6 -12.28 0.24 13.32
CA LYS A 6 -11.12 -0.66 13.31
C LYS A 6 -10.64 -1.08 11.92
N ASN A 7 -11.51 -1.07 10.91
CA ASN A 7 -11.15 -1.62 9.60
C ASN A 7 -10.27 -0.66 8.79
N VAL A 8 -10.39 0.67 8.96
CA VAL A 8 -9.58 1.59 8.15
C VAL A 8 -8.16 1.69 8.69
N ASP A 9 -8.02 1.81 10.02
CA ASP A 9 -6.71 1.86 10.67
C ASP A 9 -5.94 0.56 10.50
N VAL A 10 -6.62 -0.59 10.60
CA VAL A 10 -6.01 -1.91 10.34
C VAL A 10 -5.55 -2.00 8.89
N VAL A 11 -6.39 -1.63 7.92
CA VAL A 11 -6.00 -1.70 6.51
C VAL A 11 -4.90 -0.71 6.16
N ARG A 12 -4.91 0.49 6.76
CA ARG A 12 -3.82 1.46 6.62
C ARG A 12 -2.52 0.92 7.21
N ALA A 13 -2.57 0.33 8.41
CA ALA A 13 -1.40 -0.29 9.03
C ALA A 13 -0.88 -1.48 8.22
N GLU A 14 -1.77 -2.31 7.65
CA GLU A 14 -1.39 -3.39 6.72
C GLU A 14 -0.68 -2.84 5.48
N ILE A 15 -1.16 -1.73 4.90
CA ILE A 15 -0.54 -1.07 3.75
C ILE A 15 0.84 -0.52 4.14
N LEU A 16 0.94 0.22 5.24
CA LEU A 16 2.21 0.79 5.70
C LEU A 16 3.25 -0.29 6.03
N GLY A 17 2.83 -1.40 6.66
CA GLY A 17 3.72 -2.53 6.91
C GLY A 17 4.22 -3.19 5.61
N ALA A 18 3.35 -3.33 4.61
CA ALA A 18 3.75 -3.85 3.30
C ALA A 18 4.67 -2.88 2.53
N VAL A 19 4.50 -1.58 2.71
CA VAL A 19 5.39 -0.55 2.16
C VAL A 19 6.77 -0.62 2.80
N ASP A 20 6.84 -0.78 4.13
CA ASP A 20 8.10 -0.89 4.86
C ASP A 20 8.90 -2.15 4.47
N GLU A 21 8.20 -3.28 4.32
CA GLU A 21 8.78 -4.51 3.80
C GLU A 21 9.31 -4.34 2.36
N LEU A 22 8.51 -3.70 1.48
CA LEU A 22 8.95 -3.39 0.12
C LEU A 22 10.21 -2.52 0.11
N ARG A 23 10.26 -1.49 0.97
CA ARG A 23 11.42 -0.61 1.11
C ARG A 23 12.66 -1.38 1.57
N THR A 24 12.50 -2.26 2.56
CA THR A 24 13.59 -3.08 3.10
C THR A 24 14.17 -3.97 2.02
N VAL A 25 13.31 -4.72 1.32
CA VAL A 25 13.75 -5.62 0.25
C VAL A 25 14.35 -4.85 -0.93
N ALA A 26 13.78 -3.70 -1.30
CA ALA A 26 14.32 -2.82 -2.33
C ALA A 26 15.72 -2.30 -1.98
N THR A 27 15.93 -1.93 -0.71
CA THR A 27 17.23 -1.45 -0.21
C THR A 27 18.27 -2.56 -0.28
N LEU A 28 17.91 -3.79 0.14
CA LEU A 28 18.79 -4.96 0.06
C LEU A 28 19.11 -5.35 -1.39
N GLY A 29 18.15 -5.16 -2.31
CA GLY A 29 18.32 -5.40 -3.74
C GLY A 29 18.98 -4.25 -4.51
N HIS A 30 19.40 -3.18 -3.83
CA HIS A 30 19.93 -1.97 -4.46
C HIS A 30 19.01 -1.36 -5.55
N ASP A 31 17.70 -1.46 -5.36
CA ASP A 31 16.68 -0.91 -6.26
C ASP A 31 16.19 0.44 -5.75
N ASP A 32 16.97 1.48 -6.03
CA ASP A 32 16.70 2.86 -5.58
C ASP A 32 15.37 3.40 -6.11
N ALA A 33 14.96 3.00 -7.32
CA ALA A 33 13.69 3.39 -7.90
C ALA A 33 12.52 2.88 -7.04
N ARG A 34 12.59 1.61 -6.61
CA ARG A 34 11.58 1.00 -5.75
C ARG A 34 11.62 1.51 -4.32
N VAL A 35 12.81 1.84 -3.78
CA VAL A 35 12.93 2.54 -2.49
C VAL A 35 12.19 3.87 -2.54
N SER A 36 12.38 4.66 -3.60
CA SER A 36 11.71 5.95 -3.78
C SER A 36 10.19 5.79 -3.87
N VAL A 37 9.70 4.82 -4.64
CA VAL A 37 8.26 4.51 -4.73
C VAL A 37 7.69 4.08 -3.38
N ALA A 38 8.40 3.22 -2.64
CA ALA A 38 7.96 2.79 -1.32
C ALA A 38 7.88 3.98 -0.34
N ALA A 39 8.86 4.89 -0.36
CA ALA A 39 8.82 6.10 0.46
C ALA A 39 7.61 6.99 0.13
N GLN A 40 7.36 7.25 -1.16
CA GLN A 40 6.21 8.04 -1.61
C GLN A 40 4.87 7.42 -1.19
N LEU A 41 4.74 6.09 -1.27
CA LEU A 41 3.54 5.39 -0.78
C LEU A 41 3.42 5.50 0.74
N GLY A 42 4.52 5.38 1.47
CA GLY A 42 4.55 5.56 2.93
C GLY A 42 3.98 6.91 3.33
N ASP A 43 4.47 7.98 2.72
CA ASP A 43 4.01 9.34 2.98
C ASP A 43 2.54 9.55 2.56
N LEU A 44 2.14 8.99 1.41
CA LEU A 44 0.76 9.06 0.93
C LEU A 44 -0.22 8.44 1.93
N PHE A 45 0.12 7.30 2.53
CA PHE A 45 -0.75 6.59 3.48
C PHE A 45 -0.57 7.06 4.93
N ALA A 46 0.54 7.71 5.29
CA ALA A 46 0.78 8.21 6.64
C ALA A 46 -0.24 9.27 7.08
N GLY A 47 -0.75 10.09 6.18
CA GLY A 47 -1.72 11.14 6.51
C GLY A 47 -3.21 10.74 6.47
N LEU A 48 -3.54 9.55 5.93
CA LEU A 48 -4.93 9.22 5.63
C LEU A 48 -5.67 8.71 6.86
N VAL A 49 -6.80 9.32 7.18
CA VAL A 49 -7.59 8.99 8.38
C VAL A 49 -9.00 8.50 8.04
N THR A 50 -9.43 8.65 6.80
CA THR A 50 -10.75 8.22 6.35
C THR A 50 -10.70 7.04 5.38
N ALA A 51 -11.76 6.23 5.40
CA ALA A 51 -11.90 5.11 4.48
C ALA A 51 -12.00 5.56 3.01
N GLN A 52 -12.49 6.78 2.76
CA GLN A 52 -12.56 7.32 1.40
C GLN A 52 -11.18 7.70 0.88
N GLU A 53 -10.35 8.36 1.69
CA GLU A 53 -8.97 8.67 1.34
C GLU A 53 -8.16 7.40 1.07
N VAL A 54 -8.22 6.41 1.98
CA VAL A 54 -7.52 5.13 1.82
C VAL A 54 -7.95 4.43 0.52
N ARG A 55 -9.23 4.49 0.16
CA ARG A 55 -9.72 3.91 -1.10
C ARG A 55 -9.19 4.60 -2.34
N VAL A 56 -9.22 5.94 -2.35
CA VAL A 56 -8.75 6.75 -3.49
C VAL A 56 -7.25 6.53 -3.66
N ALA A 57 -6.48 6.68 -2.59
CA ALA A 57 -5.03 6.41 -2.60
C ALA A 57 -4.72 4.98 -3.03
N SER A 58 -5.48 3.99 -2.56
CA SER A 58 -5.29 2.58 -2.98
C SER A 58 -5.58 2.36 -4.46
N ARG A 59 -6.61 3.04 -5.00
CA ARG A 59 -6.96 2.95 -6.42
C ARG A 59 -5.87 3.58 -7.29
N ASP A 60 -5.38 4.74 -6.88
CA ASP A 60 -4.39 5.51 -7.63
C ASP A 60 -3.03 4.80 -7.58
N ALA A 61 -2.63 4.24 -6.43
CA ALA A 61 -1.47 3.35 -6.30
C ALA A 61 -1.60 2.09 -7.19
N LEU A 62 -2.80 1.50 -7.27
CA LEU A 62 -3.07 0.37 -8.17
C LEU A 62 -2.98 0.74 -9.66
N ALA A 63 -3.26 2.00 -10.01
CA ALA A 63 -3.17 2.49 -11.38
C ALA A 63 -1.70 2.70 -11.80
N LEU A 64 -0.84 3.15 -10.89
CA LEU A 64 0.61 3.27 -11.14
C LEU A 64 1.22 1.93 -11.58
N TRP A 65 0.82 0.82 -10.96
CA TRP A 65 1.23 -0.52 -11.38
C TRP A 65 0.73 -0.96 -12.76
N ARG A 66 -0.39 -0.42 -13.25
CA ARG A 66 -0.89 -0.71 -14.60
C ARG A 66 -0.24 0.17 -15.67
N GLY A 67 0.30 1.33 -15.29
CA GLY A 67 0.87 2.34 -16.20
C GLY A 67 2.33 2.13 -16.57
N GLY A 68 2.97 1.03 -16.17
CA GLY A 68 4.38 0.74 -16.51
C GLY A 68 5.42 1.43 -15.63
N MET A 69 5.00 2.29 -14.69
CA MET A 69 5.85 2.94 -13.70
C MET A 69 6.12 1.95 -12.56
N GLY A 70 7.04 1.01 -12.81
CA GLY A 70 7.32 -0.11 -11.91
C GLY A 70 6.67 -1.40 -12.42
N SER A 71 7.09 -1.83 -13.61
CA SER A 71 6.99 -3.24 -13.96
C SER A 71 7.86 -4.01 -12.97
N PHE A 72 7.29 -4.32 -11.81
CA PHE A 72 7.86 -5.22 -10.82
C PHE A 72 7.94 -6.67 -11.33
N GLN A 73 7.73 -6.88 -12.64
CA GLN A 73 8.01 -8.11 -13.38
C GLN A 73 9.51 -8.27 -13.65
N ASP A 74 10.30 -7.18 -13.68
CA ASP A 74 11.76 -7.23 -13.92
C ASP A 74 12.55 -7.53 -12.63
N VAL A 75 11.99 -8.42 -11.80
CA VAL A 75 12.48 -8.67 -10.45
C VAL A 75 12.99 -10.09 -10.42
N GLY A 76 14.28 -10.26 -10.63
CA GLY A 76 14.96 -11.55 -10.51
C GLY A 76 15.06 -12.08 -9.06
N ASN A 77 14.34 -11.50 -8.10
CA ASN A 77 14.41 -11.88 -6.68
C ASN A 77 13.01 -12.18 -6.10
N ALA A 78 12.84 -13.42 -5.64
CA ALA A 78 11.58 -13.92 -5.06
C ALA A 78 11.09 -13.09 -3.86
N ASP A 79 12.00 -12.53 -3.07
CA ASP A 79 11.64 -11.69 -1.90
C ASP A 79 10.93 -10.40 -2.33
N ALA A 80 11.41 -9.77 -3.41
CA ALA A 80 10.82 -8.53 -3.91
C ALA A 80 9.49 -8.79 -4.60
N GLU A 81 9.32 -9.95 -5.24
CA GLU A 81 8.02 -10.38 -5.77
C GLU A 81 7.01 -10.60 -4.64
N HIS A 82 7.42 -11.27 -3.55
CA HIS A 82 6.59 -11.47 -2.37
C HIS A 82 6.13 -10.13 -1.74
N ALA A 83 7.07 -9.21 -1.53
CA ALA A 83 6.76 -7.90 -0.94
C ALA A 83 5.78 -7.10 -1.81
N VAL A 84 5.98 -7.11 -3.13
CA VAL A 84 5.07 -6.46 -4.08
C VAL A 84 3.70 -7.10 -4.06
N GLU A 85 3.61 -8.44 -4.05
CA GLU A 85 2.33 -9.13 -3.99
C GLU A 85 1.58 -8.81 -2.70
N ARG A 86 2.29 -8.79 -1.56
CA ARG A 86 1.74 -8.42 -0.26
C ARG A 86 1.16 -7.01 -0.28
N LEU A 87 1.89 -6.03 -0.80
CA LEU A 87 1.41 -4.65 -0.94
C LEU A 87 0.18 -4.58 -1.85
N ARG A 88 0.20 -5.32 -2.97
CA ARG A 88 -0.94 -5.37 -3.91
C ARG A 88 -2.20 -5.94 -3.26
N ARG A 89 -2.07 -6.95 -2.40
CA ARG A 89 -3.18 -7.52 -1.61
C ARG A 89 -3.71 -6.51 -0.60
N ALA A 90 -2.83 -5.80 0.11
CA ALA A 90 -3.21 -4.76 1.06
C ALA A 90 -3.97 -3.60 0.39
N LEU A 91 -3.49 -3.10 -0.74
CA LEU A 91 -4.16 -2.03 -1.50
C LEU A 91 -5.49 -2.48 -2.09
N ARG A 92 -5.62 -3.74 -2.53
CA ARG A 92 -6.92 -4.29 -2.93
C ARG A 92 -7.91 -4.26 -1.76
N ARG A 93 -7.49 -4.62 -0.54
CA ARG A 93 -8.34 -4.49 0.65
C ARG A 93 -8.71 -3.03 0.93
N GLY A 94 -7.75 -2.11 0.83
CA GLY A 94 -7.97 -0.65 0.92
C GLY A 94 -9.04 -0.15 -0.04
N ARG A 95 -8.99 -0.59 -1.30
CA ARG A 95 -9.97 -0.24 -2.34
C ARG A 95 -11.41 -0.67 -2.00
N TRP A 96 -11.58 -1.77 -1.27
CA TRP A 96 -12.90 -2.29 -0.90
C TRP A 96 -13.34 -1.89 0.51
N SER A 97 -12.45 -1.31 1.33
CA SER A 97 -12.71 -0.94 2.74
C SER A 97 -13.96 -0.06 2.87
N ARG A 98 -15.06 -0.57 3.44
CA ARG A 98 -16.35 0.15 3.51
C ARG A 98 -16.23 1.54 4.15
N PRO A 99 -16.95 2.56 3.63
CA PRO A 99 -16.92 3.87 4.24
C PRO A 99 -17.52 3.76 5.64
N THR A 100 -16.72 4.08 6.64
CA THR A 100 -17.17 4.15 8.01
C THR A 100 -17.99 5.41 8.12
N ARG A 101 -19.33 5.28 8.16
CA ARG A 101 -20.22 6.43 8.39
C ARG A 101 -19.67 7.23 9.58
N PRO A 102 -19.43 8.54 9.44
CA PRO A 102 -19.10 9.36 10.60
C PRO A 102 -20.29 9.26 11.55
N ARG A 103 -20.02 8.86 12.80
CA ARG A 103 -21.01 9.06 13.86
C ARG A 103 -21.00 10.56 14.14
N ARG A 104 -22.19 11.16 13.95
CA ARG A 104 -22.52 12.56 14.26
C ARG A 104 -21.95 12.99 15.60
#